data_AF-A0A1G5CAV7-F1
#
_entry.id   AF-A0A1G5CAV7-F1
#
_cell.length_a   1.000
_cell.length_b   1.000
_cell.length_c   1.000
_cell.angle_alpha   90.00
_cell.angle_beta   90.00
_cell.angle_gamma   90.00
#
_symmetry.space_group_name_H-M   'P 1'
#
loop_
_entity.id
_entity.type
_entity.pdbx_description
1 polymer ?
#
loop_
_entity_poly.entity_id
_entity_poly.type
_entity_poly.pdbx_seq_one_letter_code
_entity_poly.pdbx_strand_id
1 'polypeptide(L)'
;MEGTRFMKIYDIYDEDNSLDIGVLLYHEKSKSFMIELRSELDEWTAPLLFASFVKKEIYTIPREASLMWVRERVIPIGRQNIGNILSTHKLKEYDEMKFLELAQGRCSQDGLCIRKIDELPEFVAERDAHNLVDCTALAGDFLLCFFKDKTVKKISLSDIADFQGVDKVIANRGLYESCSLGWGGYYVTFNDSIDIPSWILYEKGRIIDVSYEDILTFISKNIVDTTKACELLECTRQNLSYLVKQHNIEPVMTGVNGNLYLKSQITG
;
A
#
# COMPACT_ATOMS: atom_id res chain seq x y z
N MET A 1 3.66 3.69 16.25
CA MET A 1 4.27 2.65 15.37
C MET A 1 3.69 1.29 15.71
N GLU A 2 2.40 1.05 15.44
CA GLU A 2 1.77 -0.29 15.60
C GLU A 2 2.05 -1.21 14.40
N GLY A 3 2.72 -0.73 13.34
CA GLY A 3 2.97 -1.47 12.09
C GLY A 3 4.08 -2.52 12.14
N THR A 4 4.96 -2.49 13.15
CA THR A 4 6.15 -3.37 13.19
C THR A 4 5.86 -4.75 13.79
N ARG A 5 4.74 -4.94 14.48
CA ARG A 5 4.48 -6.18 15.24
C ARG A 5 4.21 -7.42 14.37
N PHE A 6 3.82 -7.23 13.11
CA PHE A 6 3.43 -8.30 12.19
C PHE A 6 4.36 -8.41 10.98
N MET A 7 5.55 -7.82 11.06
CA MET A 7 6.51 -7.84 9.96
C MET A 7 7.65 -8.79 10.28
N LYS A 8 7.92 -9.73 9.38
CA LYS A 8 9.15 -10.51 9.38
C LYS A 8 10.08 -9.99 8.30
N ILE A 9 11.37 -9.93 8.61
CA ILE A 9 12.41 -9.38 7.74
C ILE A 9 13.42 -10.49 7.47
N TYR A 10 13.75 -10.69 6.20
CA TYR A 10 14.79 -11.63 5.80
C TYR A 10 15.70 -10.97 4.80
N ASP A 11 17.00 -11.07 5.01
CA ASP A 11 17.97 -10.81 3.98
C ASP A 11 17.92 -11.92 2.91
N ILE A 12 18.07 -11.54 1.64
CA ILE A 12 18.17 -12.42 0.49
C ILE A 12 19.64 -12.46 0.09
N TYR A 13 20.24 -13.65 0.10
CA TYR A 13 21.66 -13.85 -0.12
C TYR A 13 21.91 -14.90 -1.19
N ASP A 14 22.84 -14.61 -2.10
CA ASP A 14 23.36 -15.53 -3.09
C ASP A 14 24.58 -16.25 -2.53
N GLU A 15 24.42 -17.54 -2.23
CA GLU A 15 25.48 -18.38 -1.68
C GLU A 15 26.55 -18.72 -2.73
N ASP A 16 26.19 -18.84 -4.00
CA ASP A 16 27.10 -19.22 -5.08
C ASP A 16 28.08 -18.09 -5.39
N ASN A 17 27.58 -16.85 -5.41
CA ASN A 17 28.37 -15.66 -5.72
C ASN A 17 28.83 -14.89 -4.48
N SER A 18 28.41 -15.32 -3.28
CA SER A 18 28.64 -14.61 -2.01
C SER A 18 28.22 -13.14 -2.06
N LEU A 19 26.99 -12.90 -2.52
CA LEU A 19 26.46 -11.58 -2.82
C LEU A 19 25.16 -11.33 -2.05
N ASP A 20 25.06 -10.19 -1.38
CA ASP A 20 23.80 -9.74 -0.79
C ASP A 20 22.89 -9.18 -1.90
N ILE A 21 21.67 -9.71 -2.01
CA ILE A 21 20.72 -9.35 -3.07
C ILE A 21 19.76 -8.25 -2.61
N GLY A 22 19.24 -8.37 -1.39
CA GLY A 22 18.21 -7.46 -0.90
C GLY A 22 17.50 -8.00 0.32
N VAL A 23 16.28 -7.51 0.56
CA VAL A 23 15.48 -7.87 1.72
C VAL A 23 14.09 -8.30 1.28
N LEU A 24 13.63 -9.43 1.80
CA LEU A 24 12.24 -9.86 1.77
C LEU A 24 11.54 -9.38 3.05
N LEU A 25 10.51 -8.58 2.87
CA LEU A 25 9.59 -8.17 3.93
C LEU A 25 8.31 -8.98 3.80
N TYR A 26 7.87 -9.58 4.90
CA TYR A 26 6.62 -10.34 4.97
C TYR A 26 5.69 -9.75 6.02
N HIS A 27 4.49 -9.37 5.59
CA HIS A 27 3.43 -8.91 6.48
C HIS A 27 2.46 -10.06 6.82
N GLU A 28 2.51 -10.52 8.07
CA GLU A 28 1.79 -11.71 8.51
C GLU A 28 0.27 -11.58 8.39
N LYS A 29 -0.28 -10.39 8.65
CA LYS A 29 -1.73 -10.17 8.67
C LYS A 29 -2.35 -10.23 7.28
N SER A 30 -1.71 -9.60 6.28
CA SER A 30 -2.21 -9.61 4.89
C SER A 30 -1.59 -10.71 4.03
N LYS A 31 -0.69 -11.52 4.60
CA LYS A 31 0.13 -12.51 3.89
C LYS A 31 0.80 -11.93 2.64
N SER A 32 1.28 -10.68 2.72
CA SER A 32 1.85 -9.96 1.58
C SER A 32 3.37 -9.90 1.66
N PHE A 33 4.02 -9.87 0.50
CA PHE A 33 5.46 -9.83 0.35
C PHE A 33 5.89 -8.55 -0.36
N MET A 34 7.01 -7.98 0.07
CA MET A 34 7.71 -6.90 -0.61
C MET A 34 9.19 -7.24 -0.67
N ILE A 35 9.81 -7.07 -1.83
CA ILE A 35 11.25 -7.25 -2.00
C ILE A 35 11.90 -5.90 -2.28
N GLU A 36 12.93 -5.63 -1.49
CA GLU A 36 13.73 -4.42 -1.53
C GLU A 36 15.15 -4.79 -1.94
N LEU A 37 15.48 -4.55 -3.20
CA LEU A 37 16.78 -4.90 -3.77
C LEU A 37 17.85 -3.87 -3.40
N ARG A 38 19.10 -4.32 -3.34
CA ARG A 38 20.25 -3.43 -3.26
C ARG A 38 20.40 -2.63 -4.55
N SER A 39 20.66 -1.33 -4.43
CA SER A 39 20.82 -0.41 -5.58
C SER A 39 22.09 -0.68 -6.38
N GLU A 40 23.04 -1.39 -5.80
CA GLU A 40 24.30 -1.78 -6.43
C GLU A 40 24.13 -2.93 -7.44
N LEU A 41 22.97 -3.60 -7.43
CA LEU A 41 22.68 -4.64 -8.40
C LEU A 41 22.49 -4.06 -9.80
N ASP A 42 22.92 -4.84 -10.78
CA ASP A 42 22.69 -4.64 -12.20
C ASP A 42 21.83 -5.79 -12.80
N GLU A 43 21.53 -5.71 -14.08
CA GLU A 43 20.72 -6.71 -14.78
C GLU A 43 21.34 -8.12 -14.86
N TRP A 44 22.63 -8.26 -14.52
CA TRP A 44 23.38 -9.52 -14.55
C TRP A 44 23.54 -10.15 -13.17
N THR A 45 23.56 -9.33 -12.12
CA THR A 45 23.74 -9.73 -10.72
C THR A 45 22.42 -9.86 -9.98
N ALA A 46 21.35 -9.24 -10.47
CA ALA A 46 20.01 -9.44 -9.92
C ALA A 46 19.45 -10.83 -10.28
N PRO A 47 18.56 -11.40 -9.44
CA PRO A 47 17.79 -12.58 -9.82
C PRO A 47 17.07 -12.34 -11.16
N LEU A 48 17.03 -13.35 -12.02
CA LEU A 48 16.51 -13.22 -13.40
C LEU A 48 15.10 -12.60 -13.45
N LEU A 49 14.23 -12.97 -12.51
CA LEU A 49 12.88 -12.42 -12.37
C LEU A 49 12.88 -10.88 -12.22
N PHE A 50 13.95 -10.31 -11.65
CA PHE A 50 14.09 -8.90 -11.36
C PHE A 50 15.00 -8.12 -12.30
N ALA A 51 15.73 -8.79 -13.20
CA ALA A 51 16.67 -8.14 -14.11
C ALA A 51 16.06 -6.96 -14.89
N SER A 52 14.81 -7.10 -15.35
CA SER A 52 14.12 -6.03 -16.08
C SER A 52 13.70 -4.83 -15.22
N PHE A 53 13.48 -5.04 -13.92
CA PHE A 53 13.21 -3.95 -12.97
C PHE A 53 14.50 -3.19 -12.66
N VAL A 54 15.59 -3.90 -12.38
CA VAL A 54 16.90 -3.31 -12.12
C VAL A 54 17.42 -2.54 -13.33
N LYS A 55 17.23 -3.05 -14.56
CA LYS A 55 17.54 -2.31 -15.80
C LYS A 55 16.82 -0.96 -15.90
N LYS A 56 15.65 -0.83 -15.27
CA LYS A 56 14.84 0.40 -15.19
C LYS A 56 15.07 1.18 -13.90
N GLU A 57 16.09 0.82 -13.11
CA GLU A 57 16.41 1.41 -11.81
C GLU A 57 15.29 1.27 -10.77
N ILE A 58 14.48 0.22 -10.88
CA ILE A 58 13.40 -0.12 -9.95
C ILE A 58 13.91 -1.15 -8.94
N TYR A 59 14.14 -0.72 -7.70
CA TYR A 59 14.68 -1.56 -6.62
C TYR A 59 13.66 -1.93 -5.54
N THR A 60 12.51 -1.24 -5.48
CA THR A 60 11.32 -1.67 -4.74
C THR A 60 10.44 -2.50 -5.67
N ILE A 61 10.45 -3.82 -5.50
CA ILE A 61 9.82 -4.75 -6.42
C ILE A 61 8.32 -4.79 -6.19
N PRO A 62 7.48 -4.66 -7.25
CA PRO A 62 6.02 -4.72 -7.12
C PRO A 62 5.54 -5.97 -6.37
N ARG A 63 4.44 -5.83 -5.63
CA ARG A 63 3.87 -6.89 -4.78
C ARG A 63 3.70 -8.23 -5.51
N GLU A 64 3.15 -8.21 -6.72
CA GLU A 64 2.92 -9.43 -7.51
C GLU A 64 4.23 -10.14 -7.88
N ALA A 65 5.25 -9.37 -8.30
CA ALA A 65 6.57 -9.92 -8.63
C ALA A 65 7.30 -10.43 -7.37
N SER A 66 7.13 -9.75 -6.23
CA SER A 66 7.65 -10.21 -4.93
C SER A 66 7.03 -11.56 -4.54
N LEU A 67 5.71 -11.71 -4.69
CA LEU A 67 5.02 -12.98 -4.46
C LEU A 67 5.45 -14.07 -5.47
N MET A 68 5.66 -13.71 -6.73
CA MET A 68 6.12 -14.64 -7.77
C MET A 68 7.48 -15.25 -7.41
N TRP A 69 8.42 -14.43 -6.94
CA TRP A 69 9.73 -14.90 -6.46
C TRP A 69 9.61 -15.91 -5.32
N VAL A 70 8.72 -15.65 -4.35
CA VAL A 70 8.45 -16.60 -3.27
C VAL A 70 7.87 -17.90 -3.84
N ARG A 71 6.93 -17.81 -4.79
CA ARG A 71 6.25 -18.97 -5.39
C ARG A 71 7.18 -19.86 -6.22
N GLU A 72 8.21 -19.31 -6.85
CA GLU A 72 9.24 -20.10 -7.56
C GLU A 72 10.04 -21.02 -6.62
N ARG A 73 10.12 -20.67 -5.33
CA ARG A 73 10.94 -21.37 -4.33
C ARG A 73 10.15 -22.32 -3.44
N VAL A 74 8.83 -22.31 -3.52
CA VAL A 74 7.96 -23.17 -2.70
C VAL A 74 7.23 -24.19 -3.55
N ILE A 75 6.78 -25.27 -2.89
CA ILE A 75 6.03 -26.33 -3.56
C ILE A 75 4.71 -25.75 -4.08
N PRO A 76 4.38 -25.83 -5.38
CA PRO A 76 3.17 -25.22 -5.90
C PRO A 76 1.90 -25.81 -5.27
N ILE A 77 0.91 -24.96 -4.99
CA ILE A 77 -0.37 -25.35 -4.38
C ILE A 77 -1.12 -26.41 -5.22
N GLY A 78 -0.95 -26.42 -6.54
CA GLY A 78 -1.59 -27.37 -7.46
C GLY A 78 -0.97 -28.76 -7.53
N ARG A 79 0.05 -29.08 -6.72
CA ARG A 79 0.72 -30.40 -6.74
C ARG A 79 -0.23 -31.51 -6.28
N GLN A 80 -0.30 -32.60 -7.05
CA GLN A 80 -1.22 -33.74 -6.81
C GLN A 80 -1.20 -34.24 -5.34
N ASN A 81 -0.05 -34.22 -4.68
CA ASN A 81 0.14 -34.74 -3.33
C ASN A 81 0.26 -33.63 -2.25
N ILE A 82 -0.26 -32.43 -2.49
CA ILE A 82 -0.09 -31.29 -1.58
C ILE A 82 -0.62 -31.57 -0.17
N GLY A 83 -1.75 -32.28 -0.04
CA GLY A 83 -2.32 -32.64 1.28
C GLY A 83 -1.40 -33.53 2.12
N ASN A 84 -0.71 -34.48 1.48
CA ASN A 84 0.26 -35.34 2.16
C ASN A 84 1.49 -34.53 2.60
N ILE A 85 1.97 -33.63 1.74
CA ILE A 85 3.11 -32.75 2.03
C ILE A 85 2.79 -31.84 3.24
N LEU A 86 1.61 -31.21 3.25
CA LEU A 86 1.15 -30.41 4.38
C LEU A 86 1.14 -31.24 5.68
N SER A 87 0.63 -32.46 5.62
CA SER A 87 0.58 -33.38 6.76
C SER A 87 1.98 -33.74 7.28
N THR A 88 2.93 -34.04 6.38
CA THR A 88 4.33 -34.32 6.72
C THR A 88 4.98 -33.14 7.45
N HIS A 89 4.69 -31.91 7.03
CA HIS A 89 5.21 -30.68 7.64
C HIS A 89 4.34 -30.11 8.77
N LYS A 90 3.29 -30.83 9.20
CA LYS A 90 2.34 -30.41 10.25
C LYS A 90 1.66 -29.06 9.96
N LEU A 91 1.44 -28.76 8.68
CA LEU A 91 0.75 -27.56 8.21
C LEU A 91 -0.74 -27.86 8.04
N LYS A 92 -1.59 -26.98 8.58
CA LYS A 92 -3.06 -27.10 8.47
C LYS A 92 -3.59 -26.65 7.11
N GLU A 93 -2.94 -25.66 6.53
CA GLU A 93 -3.27 -25.06 5.24
C GLU A 93 -1.99 -24.71 4.49
N TYR A 94 -2.12 -24.53 3.18
CA TYR A 94 -1.04 -24.03 2.35
C TYR A 94 -0.68 -22.59 2.77
N ASP A 95 0.62 -22.35 2.94
CA ASP A 95 1.16 -21.08 3.41
C ASP A 95 2.55 -20.89 2.76
N GLU A 96 2.62 -19.99 1.79
CA GLU A 96 3.85 -19.70 1.05
C GLU A 96 5.02 -19.36 1.98
N MET A 97 4.79 -18.51 2.99
CA MET A 97 5.86 -18.10 3.90
C MET A 97 6.39 -19.28 4.71
N LYS A 98 5.50 -20.16 5.22
CA LYS A 98 5.96 -21.33 5.98
C LYS A 98 6.77 -22.30 5.13
N PHE A 99 6.38 -22.53 3.88
CA PHE A 99 7.18 -23.35 2.97
C PHE A 99 8.52 -22.69 2.65
N LEU A 100 8.53 -21.37 2.46
CA LEU A 100 9.76 -20.62 2.22
C LEU A 100 10.71 -20.71 3.41
N GLU A 101 10.21 -20.57 4.65
CA GLU A 101 10.99 -20.74 5.88
C GLU A 101 11.55 -22.17 6.02
N LEU A 102 10.74 -23.20 5.73
CA LEU A 102 11.16 -24.61 5.78
C LEU A 102 12.32 -24.91 4.82
N ALA A 103 12.30 -24.30 3.63
CA ALA A 103 13.35 -24.41 2.63
C ALA A 103 14.50 -23.40 2.84
N GLN A 104 14.36 -22.47 3.79
CA GLN A 104 15.25 -21.31 3.95
C GLN A 104 15.43 -20.53 2.63
N GLY A 105 14.37 -20.45 1.83
CA GLY A 105 14.37 -19.78 0.52
C GLY A 105 15.12 -20.51 -0.59
N ARG A 106 15.75 -21.66 -0.31
CA ARG A 106 16.54 -22.40 -1.30
C ARG A 106 15.67 -23.17 -2.27
N CYS A 107 16.11 -23.24 -3.52
CA CYS A 107 15.50 -24.06 -4.55
C CYS A 107 16.56 -24.72 -5.44
N SER A 108 16.15 -25.51 -6.43
CA SER A 108 17.07 -26.18 -7.35
C SER A 108 17.46 -25.33 -8.57
N GLN A 109 17.02 -24.08 -8.64
CA GLN A 109 17.19 -23.21 -9.82
C GLN A 109 18.33 -22.21 -9.65
N ASP A 110 18.67 -21.83 -8.42
CA ASP A 110 19.70 -20.85 -8.08
C ASP A 110 20.30 -21.14 -6.70
N GLY A 111 21.38 -20.42 -6.36
CA GLY A 111 22.04 -20.44 -5.05
C GLY A 111 21.46 -19.44 -4.05
N LEU A 112 20.23 -18.94 -4.25
CA LEU A 112 19.65 -17.94 -3.36
C LEU A 112 19.07 -18.58 -2.10
N CYS A 113 19.21 -17.88 -0.97
CA CYS A 113 18.61 -18.24 0.31
C CYS A 113 18.05 -17.01 1.03
N ILE A 114 17.25 -17.25 2.08
CA ILE A 114 16.80 -16.20 2.99
C ILE A 114 17.38 -16.37 4.40
N ARG A 115 17.80 -15.27 5.02
CA ARG A 115 18.37 -15.22 6.38
C ARG A 115 17.54 -14.26 7.22
N LYS A 116 16.92 -14.74 8.30
CA LYS A 116 16.11 -13.87 9.16
C LYS A 116 17.00 -12.80 9.80
N ILE A 117 16.55 -11.56 9.78
CA ILE A 117 17.19 -10.42 10.44
C ILE A 117 16.18 -9.71 11.35
N ASP A 118 16.69 -9.00 12.37
CA ASP A 118 15.85 -8.34 13.37
C ASP A 118 15.66 -6.84 13.10
N GLU A 119 16.55 -6.25 12.30
CA GLU A 119 16.54 -4.82 11.98
C GLU A 119 16.44 -4.59 10.47
N LEU A 120 15.75 -3.52 10.10
CA LEU A 120 15.60 -3.11 8.71
C LEU A 120 16.90 -2.47 8.24
N PRO A 121 17.51 -2.93 7.12
CA PRO A 121 18.73 -2.32 6.60
C PRO A 121 18.53 -0.86 6.19
N GLU A 122 19.59 -0.05 6.28
CA GLU A 122 19.56 1.40 6.04
C GLU A 122 18.98 1.76 4.67
N PHE A 123 19.42 1.09 3.60
CA PHE A 123 18.94 1.35 2.23
C PHE A 123 17.43 1.12 2.08
N VAL A 124 16.84 0.23 2.90
CA VAL A 124 15.39 0.02 2.90
C VAL A 124 14.69 1.11 3.71
N ALA A 125 15.28 1.54 4.83
CA ALA A 125 14.75 2.65 5.62
C ALA A 125 14.74 3.97 4.84
N GLU A 126 15.75 4.21 4.01
CA GLU A 126 15.81 5.37 3.11
C GLU A 126 14.66 5.37 2.10
N ARG A 127 14.39 4.23 1.46
CA ARG A 127 13.26 4.11 0.52
C ARG A 127 11.92 4.15 1.23
N ASP A 128 11.84 3.61 2.45
CA ASP A 128 10.65 3.71 3.28
C ASP A 128 10.26 5.17 3.58
N ALA A 129 11.19 6.12 3.57
CA ALA A 129 10.86 7.55 3.73
C ALA A 129 9.96 8.08 2.60
N HIS A 130 10.02 7.48 1.40
CA HIS A 130 9.16 7.82 0.26
C HIS A 130 7.93 6.90 0.14
N ASN A 131 7.64 6.08 1.16
CA ASN A 131 6.39 5.34 1.21
C ASN A 131 5.23 6.23 1.65
N LEU A 132 4.04 5.82 1.24
CA LEU A 132 2.78 6.51 1.53
C LEU A 132 2.40 6.35 3.01
N VAL A 133 1.90 7.42 3.60
CA VAL A 133 1.19 7.41 4.88
C VAL A 133 -0.31 7.28 4.66
N ASP A 134 -0.82 7.93 3.61
CA ASP A 134 -2.24 7.95 3.27
C ASP A 134 -2.42 8.30 1.79
N CYS A 135 -3.58 7.98 1.22
CA CYS A 135 -3.95 8.37 -0.12
C CYS A 135 -5.46 8.43 -0.30
N THR A 136 -5.92 9.27 -1.22
CA THR A 136 -7.34 9.29 -1.59
C THR A 136 -7.54 9.59 -3.07
N ALA A 137 -8.56 8.98 -3.64
CA ALA A 137 -9.03 9.26 -4.98
C ALA A 137 -9.88 10.54 -5.00
N LEU A 138 -9.59 11.46 -5.91
CA LEU A 138 -10.28 12.73 -6.09
C LEU A 138 -11.16 12.72 -7.35
N ALA A 139 -11.93 13.80 -7.55
CA ALA A 139 -12.60 14.01 -8.83
C ALA A 139 -11.60 14.20 -9.98
N GLY A 140 -11.96 13.75 -11.18
CA GLY A 140 -11.15 13.91 -12.40
C GLY A 140 -9.92 13.00 -12.48
N ASP A 141 -10.02 11.78 -11.93
CA ASP A 141 -8.98 10.75 -11.98
C ASP A 141 -7.63 11.21 -11.40
N PHE A 142 -7.71 11.96 -10.29
CA PHE A 142 -6.55 12.40 -9.53
C PHE A 142 -6.39 11.62 -8.24
N LEU A 143 -5.15 11.24 -7.91
CA LEU A 143 -4.79 10.78 -6.57
C LEU A 143 -4.18 11.94 -5.77
N LEU A 144 -4.55 12.04 -4.50
CA LEU A 144 -3.83 12.82 -3.50
C LEU A 144 -3.09 11.85 -2.59
N CYS A 145 -1.77 11.99 -2.53
CA CYS A 145 -0.86 11.07 -1.86
C CYS A 145 -0.07 11.82 -0.80
N PHE A 146 -0.01 11.25 0.41
CA PHE A 146 0.76 11.76 1.54
C PHE A 146 1.92 10.80 1.82
N PHE A 147 3.13 11.31 1.94
CA PHE A 147 4.34 10.51 2.09
C PHE A 147 4.96 10.65 3.49
N LYS A 148 5.77 9.67 3.90
CA LYS A 148 6.41 9.63 5.22
C LYS A 148 7.41 10.76 5.44
N ASP A 149 8.06 11.21 4.37
CA ASP A 149 8.91 12.41 4.34
C ASP A 149 8.14 13.74 4.46
N LYS A 150 6.81 13.67 4.65
CA LYS A 150 5.85 14.78 4.74
C LYS A 150 5.57 15.48 3.42
N THR A 151 6.11 14.99 2.31
CA THR A 151 5.75 15.48 0.99
C THR A 151 4.30 15.11 0.69
N VAL A 152 3.56 16.03 0.06
CA VAL A 152 2.20 15.79 -0.43
C VAL A 152 2.21 15.97 -1.94
N LYS A 153 1.67 15.00 -2.67
CA LYS A 153 1.60 15.05 -4.13
C LYS A 153 0.21 14.81 -4.65
N LYS A 154 -0.13 15.53 -5.72
CA LYS A 154 -1.31 15.29 -6.53
C LYS A 154 -0.88 14.73 -7.89
N ILE A 155 -1.53 13.66 -8.32
CA ILE A 155 -1.22 12.93 -9.55
C ILE A 155 -2.45 12.76 -10.40
N SER A 156 -2.36 13.05 -11.70
CA SER A 156 -3.35 12.57 -12.65
C SER A 156 -3.01 11.14 -13.04
N LEU A 157 -3.97 10.23 -12.97
CA LEU A 157 -3.77 8.87 -13.48
C LEU A 157 -3.46 8.85 -14.98
N SER A 158 -3.87 9.88 -15.72
CA SER A 158 -3.54 10.02 -17.15
C SER A 158 -2.03 10.22 -17.38
N ASP A 159 -1.31 10.83 -16.42
CA ASP A 159 0.15 11.06 -16.52
C ASP A 159 0.95 9.75 -16.37
N ILE A 160 0.30 8.68 -15.89
CA ILE A 160 0.90 7.36 -15.64
C ILE A 160 0.05 6.22 -16.25
N ALA A 161 -0.73 6.53 -17.29
CA ALA A 161 -1.62 5.57 -17.93
C ALA A 161 -0.89 4.45 -18.68
N ASP A 162 0.39 4.63 -18.97
CA ASP A 162 1.30 3.63 -19.53
C ASP A 162 1.72 2.57 -18.51
N PHE A 163 1.54 2.83 -17.21
CA PHE A 163 1.78 1.84 -16.18
C PHE A 163 0.68 0.78 -16.16
N GLN A 164 1.10 -0.48 -16.00
CA GLN A 164 0.24 -1.64 -16.18
C GLN A 164 -1.03 -1.56 -15.33
N GLY A 165 -2.20 -1.55 -15.99
CA GLY A 165 -3.51 -1.62 -15.35
C GLY A 165 -4.12 -0.26 -14.98
N VAL A 166 -3.36 0.84 -15.04
CA VAL A 166 -3.88 2.18 -14.73
C VAL A 166 -4.98 2.59 -15.70
N ASP A 167 -4.84 2.25 -16.98
CA ASP A 167 -5.86 2.42 -18.03
C ASP A 167 -7.23 1.82 -17.62
N LYS A 168 -7.22 0.63 -17.01
CA LYS A 168 -8.43 -0.05 -16.52
C LYS A 168 -9.05 0.65 -15.32
N VAL A 169 -8.22 1.23 -14.45
CA VAL A 169 -8.67 2.02 -13.30
C VAL A 169 -9.40 3.28 -13.79
N ILE A 170 -8.82 4.00 -14.75
CA ILE A 170 -9.43 5.20 -15.35
C ILE A 170 -10.76 4.85 -16.02
N ALA A 171 -10.81 3.75 -16.75
CA ALA A 171 -12.01 3.34 -17.50
C ALA A 171 -13.18 2.87 -16.62
N ASN A 172 -12.95 2.56 -15.33
CA ASN A 172 -13.96 1.95 -14.47
C ASN A 172 -14.11 2.71 -13.14
N ARG A 173 -15.21 3.47 -13.01
CA ARG A 173 -15.47 4.26 -11.80
C ARG A 173 -15.57 3.42 -10.53
N GLY A 174 -16.20 2.25 -10.57
CA GLY A 174 -16.31 1.38 -9.39
C GLY A 174 -14.94 0.88 -8.92
N LEU A 175 -14.05 0.58 -9.87
CA LEU A 175 -12.67 0.22 -9.57
C LEU A 175 -11.89 1.43 -9.01
N TYR A 176 -12.03 2.60 -9.63
CA TYR A 176 -11.39 3.84 -9.14
C TYR A 176 -11.78 4.18 -7.69
N GLU A 177 -13.07 4.05 -7.35
CA GLU A 177 -13.58 4.31 -5.99
C GLU A 177 -13.12 3.27 -4.95
N SER A 178 -12.59 2.12 -5.38
CA SER A 178 -12.01 1.11 -4.50
C SER A 178 -10.56 1.42 -4.07
N CYS A 179 -10.08 2.62 -4.40
CA CYS A 179 -8.76 3.11 -4.02
C CYS A 179 -8.49 2.91 -2.52
N SER A 180 -7.36 2.29 -2.20
CA SER A 180 -6.95 2.05 -0.83
C SER A 180 -5.43 2.03 -0.71
N LEU A 181 -4.95 2.28 0.51
CA LEU A 181 -3.53 2.25 0.82
C LEU A 181 -3.03 0.81 0.93
N GLY A 182 -1.98 0.49 0.18
CA GLY A 182 -1.26 -0.77 0.29
C GLY A 182 -0.49 -0.89 1.61
N TRP A 183 -0.15 -2.13 1.97
CA TRP A 183 0.62 -2.37 3.20
C TRP A 183 1.95 -1.60 3.17
N GLY A 184 2.34 -1.05 4.32
CA GLY A 184 3.61 -0.32 4.49
C GLY A 184 3.69 1.01 3.74
N GLY A 185 2.68 1.35 2.94
CA GLY A 185 2.72 2.51 2.04
C GLY A 185 3.45 2.26 0.72
N TYR A 186 3.72 1.01 0.37
CA TYR A 186 4.49 0.66 -0.84
C TYR A 186 3.74 0.91 -2.15
N TYR A 187 2.41 1.00 -2.11
CA TYR A 187 1.58 1.17 -3.29
C TYR A 187 0.20 1.68 -2.92
N VAL A 188 -0.50 2.26 -3.89
CA VAL A 188 -1.96 2.43 -3.88
C VAL A 188 -2.56 1.22 -4.58
N THR A 189 -3.62 0.63 -4.03
CA THR A 189 -4.29 -0.52 -4.65
C THR A 189 -5.76 -0.24 -4.93
N PHE A 190 -6.23 -0.77 -6.07
CA PHE A 190 -7.61 -0.72 -6.51
C PHE A 190 -8.16 -2.15 -6.53
N ASN A 191 -9.16 -2.41 -5.69
CA ASN A 191 -9.82 -3.70 -5.51
C ASN A 191 -8.83 -4.86 -5.25
N ASP A 192 -7.72 -4.56 -4.58
CA ASP A 192 -6.62 -5.51 -4.29
C ASP A 192 -6.06 -6.22 -5.54
N SER A 193 -6.26 -5.64 -6.73
CA SER A 193 -5.98 -6.29 -8.02
C SER A 193 -5.03 -5.48 -8.90
N ILE A 194 -5.05 -4.16 -8.78
CA ILE A 194 -4.18 -3.26 -9.54
C ILE A 194 -3.45 -2.37 -8.55
N ASP A 195 -2.13 -2.48 -8.55
CA ASP A 195 -1.25 -1.73 -7.66
C ASP A 195 -0.48 -0.68 -8.44
N ILE A 196 -0.48 0.55 -7.93
CA ILE A 196 0.38 1.63 -8.41
C ILE A 196 1.48 1.85 -7.34
N PRO A 197 2.75 1.53 -7.64
CA PRO A 197 3.85 1.68 -6.68
C PRO A 197 4.05 3.11 -6.18
N SER A 198 4.46 3.26 -4.92
CA SER A 198 4.72 4.54 -4.27
C SER A 198 5.78 5.37 -5.01
N TRP A 199 6.82 4.73 -5.54
CA TRP A 199 7.91 5.42 -6.25
C TRP A 199 7.42 6.15 -7.51
N ILE A 200 6.49 5.58 -8.28
CA ILE A 200 5.88 6.26 -9.44
C ILE A 200 5.11 7.48 -8.97
N LEU A 201 4.36 7.31 -7.88
CA LEU A 201 3.55 8.38 -7.32
C LEU A 201 4.43 9.50 -6.75
N TYR A 202 5.58 9.15 -6.20
CA TYR A 202 6.54 10.10 -5.70
C TYR A 202 7.22 10.85 -6.85
N GLU A 203 7.66 10.16 -7.89
CA GLU A 203 8.41 10.74 -9.01
C GLU A 203 7.51 11.63 -9.90
N LYS A 204 6.34 11.13 -10.32
CA LYS A 204 5.47 11.82 -11.29
C LYS A 204 4.54 12.85 -10.67
N GLY A 205 4.40 12.83 -9.34
CA GLY A 205 3.43 13.69 -8.66
C GLY A 205 3.85 15.13 -8.48
N ARG A 206 2.90 16.03 -8.69
CA ARG A 206 3.06 17.47 -8.48
C ARG A 206 2.98 17.76 -6.98
N ILE A 207 4.00 18.43 -6.46
CA ILE A 207 4.04 18.82 -5.05
C ILE A 207 2.89 19.78 -4.75
N ILE A 208 2.21 19.55 -3.63
CA ILE A 208 1.19 20.42 -3.08
C ILE A 208 1.76 21.07 -1.82
N ASP A 209 1.68 22.40 -1.75
CA ASP A 209 2.15 23.18 -0.60
C ASP A 209 1.09 23.21 0.52
N VAL A 210 0.73 22.02 1.00
CA VAL A 210 -0.20 21.78 2.12
C VAL A 210 0.26 20.50 2.81
N SER A 211 0.43 20.54 4.13
CA SER A 211 0.81 19.35 4.89
C SER A 211 -0.38 18.43 5.19
N TYR A 212 -0.10 17.18 5.55
CA TYR A 212 -1.15 16.28 6.03
C TYR A 212 -1.79 16.79 7.32
N GLU A 213 -0.99 17.37 8.23
CA GLU A 213 -1.47 17.97 9.47
C GLU A 213 -2.40 19.18 9.24
N ASP A 214 -2.18 19.97 8.18
CA ASP A 214 -3.07 21.07 7.81
C ASP A 214 -4.45 20.56 7.45
N ILE A 215 -4.53 19.46 6.70
CA ILE A 215 -5.80 18.83 6.30
C ILE A 215 -6.51 18.25 7.53
N LEU A 216 -5.80 17.55 8.42
CA LEU A 216 -6.38 17.04 9.67
C LEU A 216 -6.88 18.20 10.55
N THR A 217 -6.14 19.31 10.60
CA THR A 217 -6.54 20.53 11.32
C THR A 217 -7.79 21.14 10.70
N PHE A 218 -7.89 21.20 9.38
CA PHE A 218 -9.07 21.70 8.69
C PHE A 218 -10.29 20.83 8.98
N ILE A 219 -10.17 19.51 8.85
CA ILE A 219 -11.26 18.56 9.10
C ILE A 219 -11.74 18.68 10.55
N SER A 220 -10.82 18.61 11.53
CA SER A 220 -11.18 18.64 12.95
C SER A 220 -11.84 19.94 13.41
N LYS A 221 -11.53 21.08 12.78
CA LYS A 221 -12.09 22.39 13.13
C LYS A 221 -13.37 22.75 12.38
N ASN A 222 -13.57 22.19 11.18
CA ASN A 222 -14.64 22.60 10.28
C ASN A 222 -15.70 21.53 10.03
N ILE A 223 -15.47 20.28 10.41
CA ILE A 223 -16.50 19.24 10.33
C ILE A 223 -17.15 19.09 11.71
N VAL A 224 -18.47 19.27 11.75
CA VAL A 224 -19.27 19.18 12.97
C VAL A 224 -20.34 18.11 12.82
N ASP A 225 -20.60 17.35 13.88
CA ASP A 225 -21.71 16.41 13.91
C ASP A 225 -23.06 17.11 14.18
N THR A 226 -24.15 16.36 14.05
CA THR A 226 -25.51 16.85 14.33
C THR A 226 -25.64 17.51 15.72
N THR A 227 -24.97 16.98 16.74
CA THR A 227 -25.08 17.50 18.12
C THR A 227 -24.40 18.86 18.19
N LYS A 228 -23.17 18.97 17.68
CA LYS A 228 -22.42 20.22 17.68
C LYS A 228 -23.05 21.27 16.79
N ALA A 229 -23.65 20.88 15.67
CA ALA A 229 -24.42 21.78 14.81
C ALA A 229 -25.65 22.35 15.54
N CYS A 230 -26.38 21.54 16.31
CA CYS A 230 -27.51 22.01 17.13
C CYS A 230 -27.06 23.01 18.21
N GLU A 231 -25.94 22.75 18.88
CA GLU A 231 -25.36 23.66 19.86
C GLU A 231 -24.99 25.01 19.23
N LEU A 232 -24.32 25.00 18.07
CA LEU A 232 -23.89 26.22 17.38
C LEU A 232 -25.06 27.08 16.90
N LEU A 233 -26.20 26.47 16.58
CA LEU A 233 -27.41 27.14 16.13
C LEU A 233 -28.42 27.40 17.26
N GLU A 234 -28.12 26.96 18.49
CA GLU A 234 -29.05 26.98 19.62
C GLU A 234 -30.43 26.38 19.28
N CYS A 235 -30.44 25.28 18.50
CA CYS A 235 -31.66 24.71 17.95
C CYS A 235 -31.81 23.21 18.28
N THR A 236 -33.02 22.68 18.08
CA THR A 236 -33.28 21.25 18.23
C THR A 236 -32.87 20.48 16.96
N ARG A 237 -32.69 19.17 17.06
CA ARG A 237 -32.43 18.31 15.89
C ARG A 237 -33.52 18.38 14.82
N GLN A 238 -34.78 18.59 15.23
CA GLN A 238 -35.91 18.77 14.30
C GLN A 238 -35.78 20.07 13.53
N ASN A 239 -35.43 21.17 14.23
CA ASN A 239 -35.21 22.47 13.60
C ASN A 239 -33.99 22.45 12.69
N LEU A 240 -32.90 21.81 13.10
CA LEU A 240 -31.74 21.59 12.23
C LEU A 240 -32.13 20.83 10.97
N SER A 241 -32.91 19.75 11.08
CA SER A 241 -33.37 18.98 9.92
C SER A 241 -34.24 19.80 8.97
N TYR A 242 -35.03 20.73 9.50
CA TYR A 242 -35.82 21.67 8.72
C TYR A 242 -34.93 22.71 8.01
N LEU A 243 -33.96 23.30 8.73
CA LEU A 243 -33.00 24.27 8.18
C LEU A 243 -32.15 23.66 7.07
N VAL A 244 -31.63 22.45 7.28
CA VAL A 244 -30.85 21.71 6.28
C VAL A 244 -31.65 21.53 4.98
N LYS A 245 -32.95 21.23 5.09
CA LYS A 245 -33.84 21.12 3.92
C LYS A 245 -34.15 22.47 3.28
N GLN A 246 -34.40 23.52 4.07
CA GLN A 246 -34.74 24.84 3.54
C GLN A 246 -33.57 25.52 2.84
N HIS A 247 -32.37 25.43 3.42
CA HIS A 247 -31.15 26.06 2.92
C HIS A 247 -30.35 25.15 1.98
N ASN A 248 -30.89 23.97 1.63
CA ASN A 248 -30.27 23.01 0.75
C ASN A 248 -28.83 22.66 1.17
N ILE A 249 -28.61 22.52 2.48
CA ILE A 249 -27.31 22.16 3.05
C ILE A 249 -27.09 20.67 2.84
N GLU A 250 -26.03 20.33 2.13
CA GLU A 250 -25.66 18.93 1.91
C GLU A 250 -24.69 18.47 3.00
N PRO A 251 -25.01 17.41 3.76
CA PRO A 251 -24.05 16.81 4.68
C PRO A 251 -22.82 16.30 3.93
N VAL A 252 -21.65 16.51 4.53
CA VAL A 252 -20.38 15.93 4.04
C VAL A 252 -20.39 14.41 4.16
N MET A 253 -21.04 13.90 5.21
CA MET A 253 -21.23 12.47 5.43
C MET A 253 -22.57 12.21 6.10
N THR A 254 -23.25 11.14 5.70
CA THR A 254 -24.50 10.69 6.32
C THR A 254 -24.30 9.33 6.98
N GLY A 255 -24.96 9.10 8.12
CA GLY A 255 -24.81 7.86 8.88
C GLY A 255 -25.96 7.63 9.85
N VAL A 256 -26.11 6.38 10.30
CA VAL A 256 -27.20 5.95 11.20
C VAL A 256 -27.15 6.70 12.55
N ASN A 257 -25.95 7.09 12.98
CA ASN A 257 -25.72 7.80 14.25
C ASN A 257 -25.74 9.33 14.11
N GLY A 258 -25.97 9.86 12.91
CA GLY A 258 -25.98 11.29 12.65
C GLY A 258 -25.23 11.67 11.37
N ASN A 259 -25.35 12.93 11.00
CA ASN A 259 -24.73 13.52 9.82
C ASN A 259 -23.54 14.37 10.25
N LEU A 260 -22.56 14.51 9.35
CA LEU A 260 -21.46 15.45 9.46
C LEU A 260 -21.67 16.61 8.48
N TYR A 261 -21.45 17.83 8.95
CA TYR A 261 -21.68 19.05 8.20
C TYR A 261 -20.42 19.91 8.16
N LEU A 262 -20.28 20.71 7.10
CA LEU A 262 -19.34 21.82 7.10
C LEU A 262 -19.88 22.92 8.01
N LYS A 263 -19.09 23.31 9.01
CA LYS A 263 -19.41 24.38 9.96
C LYS A 263 -19.79 25.68 9.23
N SER A 264 -19.10 26.02 8.15
CA SER A 264 -19.36 27.23 7.36
C SER A 264 -20.75 27.26 6.71
N GLN A 265 -21.34 26.10 6.40
CA GLN A 265 -22.69 26.02 5.84
C GLN A 265 -23.78 26.07 6.93
N ILE A 266 -23.40 25.82 8.18
CA ILE A 266 -24.31 25.83 9.34
C ILE A 266 -24.33 27.22 9.98
N THR A 267 -23.19 27.86 10.15
CA THR A 267 -23.07 29.15 10.85
C THR A 267 -23.05 30.37 9.94
N GLY A 268 -23.11 30.17 8.62
CA GLY A 268 -23.15 31.24 7.61
C GLY A 268 -24.58 31.51 7.16
#